data_AF-A0AAU3Q9C9-F1
#
_entry.id   AF-A0AAU3Q9C9-F1
#
_cell.length_a   1.000
_cell.length_b   1.000
_cell.length_c   1.000
_cell.angle_alpha   90.00
_cell.angle_beta   90.00
_cell.angle_gamma   90.00
#
_symmetry.space_group_name_H-M   'P 1'
#
loop_
_entity.id
_entity.type
_entity.pdbx_description
1 polymer ?
#
loop_
_entity_poly.entity_id
_entity_poly.type
_entity_poly.pdbx_seq_one_letter_code
_entity_poly.pdbx_strand_id
1 'polypeptide(L)'
;MVNAANQRPDLIDALRKAREQLPGDPAFGDPLSVSGPGGARAVARAADRIVGDTPSAAREIGFGALQIWQAVLEKVGRGKGSEEITIMFTDLVAFSKWSLSAGDGATLELLRGVAKAIEPPIADRGGHVVKRMGDGVMAVFDSPDRAVGAAIQAKRNLEKVEVGGYTPRMRVGLHTGSPREIGGDWLGVDVTIAARVMEAGGNGHTMLSEATLDALRPETLAQLGMGVKPYRRSFFAAPMSGVPEDLRIFRLSRG
;
A
#
# COMPACT_ATOMS: atom_id res chain seq x y z
N MET A 1 -11.34 34.45 -2.73
CA MET A 1 -9.98 34.51 -3.30
C MET A 1 -9.38 33.13 -3.21
N VAL A 2 -9.22 32.47 -4.36
CA VAL A 2 -8.84 31.06 -4.49
C VAL A 2 -7.31 30.97 -4.38
N ASN A 3 -6.79 30.22 -3.42
CA ASN A 3 -5.37 30.24 -3.08
C ASN A 3 -4.59 29.21 -3.91
N ALA A 4 -3.52 29.70 -4.54
CA ALA A 4 -2.69 29.00 -5.50
C ALA A 4 -1.58 28.19 -4.80
N ALA A 5 -1.57 26.86 -4.98
CA ALA A 5 -0.44 26.03 -4.56
C ALA A 5 -0.40 24.67 -5.28
N ASN A 6 -0.40 24.62 -6.62
CA ASN A 6 0.00 23.38 -7.31
C ASN A 6 0.38 23.58 -8.79
N GLN A 7 1.61 24.01 -9.11
CA GLN A 7 2.10 23.96 -10.50
C GLN A 7 3.63 23.78 -10.56
N ARG A 8 4.09 22.53 -10.53
CA ARG A 8 5.30 22.12 -11.28
C ARG A 8 4.87 21.06 -12.31
N PRO A 9 4.53 21.49 -13.54
CA PRO A 9 4.08 20.59 -14.60
C PRO A 9 5.04 19.41 -14.83
N ASP A 10 6.34 19.68 -14.76
CA ASP A 10 7.40 18.69 -14.94
C ASP A 10 7.37 17.56 -13.89
N LEU A 11 6.93 17.88 -12.65
CA LEU A 11 6.81 16.89 -11.58
C LEU A 11 5.56 16.03 -11.77
N ILE A 12 4.47 16.63 -12.24
CA ILE A 12 3.20 15.95 -12.53
C ILE A 12 3.39 14.96 -13.69
N ASP A 13 4.09 15.37 -14.74
CA ASP A 13 4.38 14.51 -15.89
C ASP A 13 5.38 13.40 -15.56
N ALA A 14 6.38 13.69 -14.69
CA ALA A 14 7.30 12.67 -14.20
C ALA A 14 6.61 11.63 -13.31
N LEU A 15 5.70 12.04 -12.42
CA LEU A 15 4.93 11.14 -11.57
C LEU A 15 3.90 10.31 -12.35
N ARG A 16 3.24 10.92 -13.35
CA ARG A 16 2.34 10.20 -14.27
C ARG A 16 3.07 9.10 -15.02
N LYS A 17 4.26 9.41 -15.58
CA LYS A 17 5.11 8.42 -16.26
C LYS A 17 5.66 7.35 -15.31
N ALA A 18 5.99 7.71 -14.07
CA ALA A 18 6.42 6.74 -13.06
C ALA A 18 5.28 5.78 -12.69
N ARG A 19 4.04 6.27 -12.59
CA ARG A 19 2.84 5.43 -12.39
C ARG A 19 2.62 4.46 -13.55
N GLU A 20 2.86 4.89 -14.78
CA GLU A 20 2.78 4.04 -15.99
C GLU A 20 3.94 3.02 -16.09
N GLN A 21 5.05 3.27 -15.40
CA GLN A 21 6.26 2.41 -15.41
C GLN A 21 6.40 1.51 -14.18
N LEU A 22 5.55 1.68 -13.16
CA LEU A 22 5.40 0.65 -12.13
C LEU A 22 4.86 -0.61 -12.82
N PRO A 23 5.34 -1.82 -12.46
CA PRO A 23 4.97 -3.05 -13.14
C PRO A 23 3.46 -3.31 -13.02
N GLY A 24 2.70 -2.85 -14.00
CA GLY A 24 1.42 -3.39 -14.39
C GLY A 24 1.70 -4.63 -15.21
N ASP A 25 1.27 -5.79 -14.71
CA ASP A 25 1.39 -7.04 -15.45
C ASP A 25 0.46 -6.97 -16.68
N PRO A 26 0.98 -7.10 -17.93
CA PRO A 26 0.17 -7.14 -19.14
C PRO A 26 -0.85 -8.30 -19.17
N ALA A 27 -0.78 -9.27 -18.24
CA ALA A 27 -1.81 -10.29 -18.04
C ALA A 27 -3.10 -9.77 -17.36
N PHE A 28 -3.14 -8.50 -16.94
CA PHE A 28 -4.27 -7.88 -16.23
C PHE A 28 -4.67 -6.53 -16.85
N GLY A 29 -5.18 -6.59 -18.08
CA GLY A 29 -6.10 -5.63 -18.71
C GLY A 29 -5.95 -4.13 -18.43
N ASP A 30 -4.99 -3.48 -19.09
CA ASP A 30 -5.13 -2.09 -19.59
C ASP A 30 -4.11 -1.83 -20.73
N PRO A 31 -4.41 -0.99 -21.75
CA PRO A 31 -3.62 -0.89 -22.97
C PRO A 31 -2.36 -0.02 -22.80
N LEU A 32 -1.23 -0.56 -23.27
CA LEU A 32 0.06 0.14 -23.39
C LEU A 32 -0.05 1.33 -24.35
N SER A 33 0.36 2.51 -23.92
CA SER A 33 0.56 3.65 -24.83
C SER A 33 2.03 4.06 -24.89
N VAL A 34 2.63 3.76 -26.03
CA VAL A 34 3.96 4.19 -26.48
C VAL A 34 3.78 5.51 -27.24
N SER A 35 4.34 6.63 -26.76
CA SER A 35 4.97 7.70 -27.56
C SER A 35 5.29 8.99 -26.77
N GLY A 36 6.46 9.59 -27.02
CA GLY A 36 6.65 11.05 -26.93
C GLY A 36 7.80 11.59 -26.03
N PRO A 37 8.51 12.66 -26.46
CA PRO A 37 9.95 12.81 -26.30
C PRO A 37 10.40 13.89 -25.29
N GLY A 38 11.69 13.86 -24.91
CA GLY A 38 12.45 15.07 -24.58
C GLY A 38 12.99 15.24 -23.15
N GLY A 39 12.25 14.82 -22.12
CA GLY A 39 12.70 14.93 -20.70
C GLY A 39 13.20 13.61 -20.09
N ALA A 40 13.07 12.51 -20.84
CA ALA A 40 13.14 11.16 -20.32
C ALA A 40 14.53 10.74 -19.83
N ARG A 41 15.64 11.33 -20.29
CA ARG A 41 17.01 10.84 -19.97
C ARG A 41 17.54 11.24 -18.59
N ALA A 42 16.99 12.27 -17.95
CA ALA A 42 17.39 12.65 -16.59
C ALA A 42 16.63 11.83 -15.54
N VAL A 43 15.33 11.60 -15.79
CA VAL A 43 14.47 10.73 -14.97
C VAL A 43 14.82 9.27 -15.19
N ALA A 44 15.12 8.84 -16.43
CA ALA A 44 15.63 7.50 -16.71
C ALA A 44 16.96 7.23 -15.99
N ARG A 45 17.87 8.20 -15.82
CA ARG A 45 19.11 7.97 -15.03
C ARG A 45 18.87 7.86 -13.52
N ALA A 46 17.77 8.40 -13.01
CA ALA A 46 17.35 8.21 -11.63
C ALA A 46 16.61 6.87 -11.46
N ALA A 47 15.80 6.50 -12.46
CA ALA A 47 15.13 5.20 -12.55
C ALA A 47 16.11 4.04 -12.80
N ASP A 48 17.09 4.17 -13.69
CA ASP A 48 18.16 3.19 -14.01
C ASP A 48 19.09 2.90 -12.81
N ARG A 49 19.18 3.83 -11.85
CA ARG A 49 19.91 3.60 -10.59
C ARG A 49 19.06 2.92 -9.51
N ILE A 50 17.74 2.93 -9.67
CA ILE A 50 16.76 2.32 -8.75
C ILE A 50 16.29 0.96 -9.31
N VAL A 51 16.25 0.82 -10.62
CA VAL A 51 15.91 -0.36 -11.42
C VAL A 51 17.15 -0.61 -12.28
N GLY A 52 18.07 -1.44 -11.77
CA GLY A 52 19.23 -1.86 -12.54
C GLY A 52 18.79 -2.63 -13.78
N ASP A 53 19.41 -2.30 -14.92
CA ASP A 53 19.35 -3.03 -16.19
C ASP A 53 19.45 -4.55 -15.97
N THR A 54 18.37 -5.29 -16.23
CA THR A 54 18.44 -6.66 -16.79
C THR A 54 17.11 -7.03 -17.47
N PRO A 55 17.09 -7.30 -18.79
CA PRO A 55 15.91 -7.73 -19.55
C PRO A 55 15.33 -9.11 -19.17
N SER A 56 15.76 -9.70 -18.05
CA SER A 56 15.32 -11.01 -17.54
C SER A 56 14.75 -10.97 -16.12
N ALA A 57 14.76 -9.81 -15.44
CA ALA A 57 14.36 -9.67 -14.03
C ALA A 57 12.88 -9.25 -13.83
N ALA A 58 12.06 -9.27 -14.88
CA ALA A 58 10.61 -9.08 -14.76
C ALA A 58 9.90 -10.23 -13.98
N ARG A 59 10.63 -11.28 -13.58
CA ARG A 59 10.10 -12.41 -12.80
C ARG A 59 10.23 -12.28 -11.28
N GLU A 60 10.92 -11.26 -10.74
CA GLU A 60 11.16 -11.10 -9.29
C GLU A 60 10.33 -9.96 -8.64
N ILE A 61 9.18 -9.63 -9.21
CA ILE A 61 8.38 -8.43 -8.88
C ILE A 61 7.77 -8.46 -7.45
N GLY A 62 7.76 -9.61 -6.77
CA GLY A 62 7.06 -9.77 -5.48
C GLY A 62 7.78 -9.24 -4.24
N PHE A 63 9.11 -9.16 -4.18
CA PHE A 63 9.79 -9.11 -2.87
C PHE A 63 10.30 -7.74 -2.42
N GLY A 64 10.48 -6.82 -3.36
CA GLY A 64 11.10 -5.53 -3.09
C GLY A 64 10.23 -4.34 -3.46
N ALA A 65 9.12 -4.51 -4.18
CA ALA A 65 8.38 -3.38 -4.75
C ALA A 65 7.92 -2.38 -3.66
N LEU A 66 7.37 -2.88 -2.55
CA LEU A 66 6.99 -2.03 -1.43
C LEU A 66 8.22 -1.42 -0.73
N GLN A 67 9.29 -2.19 -0.50
CA GLN A 67 10.49 -1.69 0.19
C GLN A 67 11.20 -0.60 -0.64
N ILE A 68 11.32 -0.82 -1.94
CA ILE A 68 11.84 0.15 -2.91
C ILE A 68 10.96 1.39 -2.92
N TRP A 69 9.64 1.22 -2.95
CA TRP A 69 8.69 2.33 -2.89
C TRP A 69 8.80 3.13 -1.59
N GLN A 70 8.89 2.47 -0.44
CA GLN A 70 9.11 3.11 0.85
C GLN A 70 10.41 3.93 0.86
N ALA A 71 11.50 3.37 0.33
CA ALA A 71 12.78 4.07 0.24
C ALA A 71 12.70 5.32 -0.68
N VAL A 72 11.80 5.32 -1.66
CA VAL A 72 11.48 6.50 -2.48
C VAL A 72 10.67 7.51 -1.67
N LEU A 73 9.61 7.09 -0.98
CA LEU A 73 8.76 7.96 -0.16
C LEU A 73 9.54 8.67 0.95
N GLU A 74 10.48 7.99 1.61
CA GLU A 74 11.34 8.60 2.64
C GLU A 74 12.18 9.78 2.10
N LYS A 75 12.45 9.79 0.78
CA LYS A 75 13.22 10.84 0.10
C LYS A 75 12.33 11.97 -0.43
N VAL A 76 11.03 11.75 -0.60
CA VAL A 76 10.09 12.75 -1.09
C VAL A 76 9.68 13.68 0.06
N GLY A 77 9.89 14.98 -0.14
CA GLY A 77 9.84 16.00 0.93
C GLY A 77 8.53 16.12 1.71
N ARG A 78 8.63 16.74 2.88
CA ARG A 78 7.56 16.95 3.86
C ARG A 78 6.57 18.02 3.38
N GLY A 79 5.31 17.65 3.17
CA GLY A 79 4.21 18.59 2.93
C GLY A 79 2.87 17.96 3.24
N LYS A 80 1.97 18.72 3.87
CA LYS A 80 0.57 18.31 4.13
C LYS A 80 -0.34 18.80 3.00
N GLY A 81 -1.30 17.97 2.59
CA GLY A 81 -2.45 18.33 1.77
C GLY A 81 -3.54 18.99 2.59
N SER A 82 -4.67 19.31 1.94
CA SER A 82 -5.82 19.97 2.55
C SER A 82 -6.95 19.02 2.96
N GLU A 83 -6.92 17.77 2.49
CA GLU A 83 -7.97 16.78 2.73
C GLU A 83 -7.45 15.68 3.65
N GLU A 84 -8.28 15.28 4.61
CA GLU A 84 -8.00 14.13 5.45
C GLU A 84 -8.50 12.86 4.75
N ILE A 85 -7.61 11.89 4.59
CA ILE A 85 -7.92 10.60 3.98
C ILE A 85 -7.34 9.47 4.82
N THR A 86 -7.93 8.28 4.71
CA THR A 86 -7.37 7.06 5.28
C THR A 86 -6.61 6.29 4.22
N ILE A 87 -5.31 6.16 4.42
CA ILE A 87 -4.41 5.35 3.60
C ILE A 87 -4.37 3.93 4.15
N MET A 88 -4.60 2.95 3.27
CA MET A 88 -4.45 1.53 3.54
C MET A 88 -3.26 0.97 2.78
N PHE A 89 -2.36 0.30 3.49
CA PHE A 89 -1.36 -0.59 2.90
C PHE A 89 -1.67 -2.03 3.28
N THR A 90 -1.55 -2.94 2.31
CA THR A 90 -1.60 -4.39 2.54
C THR A 90 -0.33 -5.05 2.02
N ASP A 91 -0.01 -6.21 2.56
CA ASP A 91 1.12 -7.03 2.14
C ASP A 91 0.89 -8.50 2.54
N LEU A 92 1.32 -9.47 1.73
CA LEU A 92 1.19 -10.88 2.09
C LEU A 92 2.33 -11.33 3.01
N VAL A 93 1.98 -12.16 3.99
CA VAL A 93 2.93 -12.67 4.97
C VAL A 93 3.69 -13.85 4.39
N ALA A 94 5.01 -13.72 4.32
CA ALA A 94 5.92 -14.78 3.89
C ALA A 94 5.60 -15.38 2.51
N PHE A 95 4.90 -14.62 1.64
CA PHE A 95 4.58 -15.02 0.28
C PHE A 95 5.83 -15.41 -0.50
N SER A 96 6.95 -14.72 -0.22
CA SER A 96 8.22 -14.95 -0.89
C SER A 96 8.80 -16.34 -0.76
N LYS A 97 8.71 -16.89 0.44
CA LYS A 97 9.23 -18.22 0.70
C LYS A 97 8.39 -19.28 -0.01
N TRP A 98 7.08 -19.05 -0.08
CA TRP A 98 6.15 -19.97 -0.72
C TRP A 98 6.29 -19.95 -2.24
N SER A 99 6.30 -18.77 -2.88
CA SER A 99 6.33 -18.67 -4.35
C SER A 99 7.58 -19.30 -4.97
N LEU A 100 8.73 -19.19 -4.31
CA LEU A 100 9.97 -19.87 -4.73
C LEU A 100 9.83 -21.39 -4.80
N SER A 101 9.00 -21.98 -3.94
CA SER A 101 8.76 -23.43 -3.90
C SER A 101 7.58 -23.88 -4.77
N ALA A 102 6.60 -23.01 -5.01
CA ALA A 102 5.35 -23.34 -5.71
C ALA A 102 5.46 -23.23 -7.24
N GLY A 103 6.42 -22.44 -7.75
CA GLY A 103 6.60 -22.18 -9.17
C GLY A 103 5.64 -21.14 -9.76
N ASP A 104 5.93 -20.69 -10.98
CA ASP A 104 5.28 -19.53 -11.61
C ASP A 104 3.76 -19.70 -11.74
N GLY A 105 3.28 -20.89 -12.16
CA GLY A 105 1.85 -21.14 -12.42
C GLY A 105 0.99 -21.01 -11.16
N ALA A 106 1.37 -21.71 -10.09
CA ALA A 106 0.67 -21.64 -8.80
C ALA A 106 0.79 -20.24 -8.17
N THR A 107 1.92 -19.57 -8.36
CA THR A 107 2.11 -18.19 -7.89
C THR A 107 1.15 -17.22 -8.56
N LEU A 108 1.00 -17.30 -9.89
CA LEU A 108 0.06 -16.47 -10.64
C LEU A 108 -1.40 -16.77 -10.26
N GLU A 109 -1.73 -18.05 -10.06
CA GLU A 109 -3.07 -18.46 -9.59
C GLU A 109 -3.38 -17.86 -8.22
N LEU A 110 -2.43 -17.93 -7.29
CA LEU A 110 -2.60 -17.35 -5.96
C LEU A 110 -2.78 -15.82 -6.02
N LEU A 111 -1.94 -15.11 -6.77
CA LEU A 111 -2.04 -13.66 -6.93
C LEU A 111 -3.39 -13.23 -7.52
N ARG A 112 -3.94 -14.00 -8.46
CA ARG A 112 -5.30 -13.79 -8.98
C ARG A 112 -6.36 -13.95 -7.90
N GLY A 113 -6.25 -14.98 -7.08
CA GLY A 113 -7.15 -15.21 -5.94
C GLY A 113 -7.07 -14.08 -4.92
N VAL A 114 -5.86 -13.62 -4.60
CA VAL A 114 -5.57 -12.52 -3.68
C VAL A 114 -6.18 -11.21 -4.20
N ALA A 115 -5.96 -10.85 -5.46
CA ALA A 115 -6.52 -9.64 -6.05
C ALA A 115 -8.07 -9.65 -6.00
N LYS A 116 -8.69 -10.78 -6.35
CA LYS A 116 -10.15 -10.97 -6.25
C LYS A 116 -10.66 -10.92 -4.80
N ALA A 117 -9.85 -11.29 -3.83
CA ALA A 117 -10.21 -11.22 -2.41
C ALA A 117 -10.13 -9.79 -1.86
N ILE A 118 -9.17 -9.00 -2.33
CA ILE A 118 -8.81 -7.69 -1.76
C ILE A 118 -9.48 -6.51 -2.47
N GLU A 119 -9.48 -6.48 -3.80
CA GLU A 119 -9.91 -5.30 -4.56
C GLU A 119 -11.42 -5.02 -4.48
N PRO A 120 -12.33 -6.02 -4.57
CA PRO A 120 -13.76 -5.74 -4.48
C PRO A 120 -14.18 -5.12 -3.14
N PRO A 121 -13.74 -5.62 -1.96
CA PRO A 121 -14.05 -4.96 -0.69
C PRO A 121 -13.61 -3.50 -0.56
N ILE A 122 -12.54 -3.11 -1.26
CA ILE A 122 -12.06 -1.73 -1.33
C ILE A 122 -13.05 -0.91 -2.17
N ALA A 123 -13.34 -1.34 -3.39
CA ALA A 123 -14.23 -0.64 -4.31
C ALA A 123 -15.67 -0.52 -3.77
N ASP A 124 -16.22 -1.61 -3.23
CA ASP A 124 -17.57 -1.67 -2.65
C ASP A 124 -17.77 -0.69 -1.48
N ARG A 125 -16.66 -0.26 -0.86
CA ARG A 125 -16.65 0.71 0.24
C ARG A 125 -16.08 2.05 -0.18
N GLY A 126 -16.15 2.39 -1.48
CA GLY A 126 -15.73 3.70 -1.99
C GLY A 126 -14.22 3.97 -1.89
N GLY A 127 -13.43 2.93 -1.64
CA GLY A 127 -11.98 3.03 -1.66
C GLY A 127 -11.43 2.99 -3.09
N HIS A 128 -10.26 3.60 -3.27
CA HIS A 128 -9.58 3.67 -4.55
C HIS A 128 -8.21 3.01 -4.42
N VAL A 129 -7.94 1.99 -5.24
CA VAL A 129 -6.59 1.40 -5.33
C VAL A 129 -5.70 2.39 -6.09
N VAL A 130 -4.72 2.95 -5.38
CA VAL A 130 -3.75 3.90 -5.96
C VAL A 130 -2.70 3.14 -6.76
N LYS A 131 -2.18 2.04 -6.21
CA LYS A 131 -1.21 1.18 -6.89
C LYS A 131 -1.12 -0.21 -6.29
N ARG A 132 -0.68 -1.15 -7.12
CA ARG A 132 -0.33 -2.53 -6.76
C ARG A 132 1.19 -2.63 -6.57
N MET A 133 1.63 -3.38 -5.56
CA MET A 133 3.04 -3.51 -5.19
C MET A 133 3.41 -5.00 -5.09
N GLY A 134 3.22 -5.73 -6.19
CA GLY A 134 3.36 -7.19 -6.20
C GLY A 134 2.18 -7.89 -5.56
N ASP A 135 2.35 -8.34 -4.32
CA ASP A 135 1.36 -9.05 -3.51
C ASP A 135 0.59 -8.14 -2.53
N GLY A 136 1.00 -6.86 -2.44
CA GLY A 136 0.34 -5.81 -1.65
C GLY A 136 -0.40 -4.77 -2.48
N VAL A 137 -1.30 -4.02 -1.84
CA VAL A 137 -1.98 -2.86 -2.44
C VAL A 137 -1.87 -1.62 -1.55
N MET A 138 -1.82 -0.46 -2.20
CA MET A 138 -2.02 0.84 -1.57
C MET A 138 -3.36 1.36 -2.04
N ALA A 139 -4.25 1.62 -1.08
CA ALA A 139 -5.57 2.18 -1.35
C ALA A 139 -5.86 3.36 -0.44
N VAL A 140 -6.78 4.23 -0.87
CA VAL A 140 -7.21 5.40 -0.11
C VAL A 140 -8.72 5.42 0.04
N PHE A 141 -9.18 5.94 1.17
CA PHE A 141 -10.58 6.08 1.52
C PHE A 141 -10.82 7.48 2.08
N ASP A 142 -12.02 8.00 1.84
CA ASP A 142 -12.52 9.24 2.47
C ASP A 142 -13.00 9.02 3.92
N SER A 143 -13.03 7.77 4.39
CA SER A 143 -13.50 7.42 5.73
C SER A 143 -12.69 6.25 6.32
N PRO A 144 -12.25 6.38 7.59
CA PRO A 144 -11.57 5.29 8.30
C PRO A 144 -12.49 4.09 8.53
N ASP A 145 -13.80 4.32 8.74
CA ASP A 145 -14.78 3.25 8.92
C ASP A 145 -14.89 2.36 7.69
N ARG A 146 -14.92 2.99 6.50
CA ARG A 146 -14.94 2.30 5.21
C ARG A 146 -13.65 1.51 5.01
N ALA A 147 -12.50 2.11 5.31
CA ALA A 147 -11.20 1.45 5.19
C ALA A 147 -11.07 0.22 6.11
N VAL A 148 -11.48 0.34 7.39
CA VAL A 148 -11.47 -0.77 8.34
C VAL A 148 -12.43 -1.89 7.90
N GLY A 149 -13.63 -1.52 7.46
CA GLY A 149 -14.60 -2.48 6.92
C GLY A 149 -14.08 -3.24 5.70
N ALA A 150 -13.39 -2.53 4.78
CA ALA A 150 -12.79 -3.12 3.59
C ALA A 150 -11.67 -4.09 3.97
N ALA A 151 -10.77 -3.68 4.86
CA ALA A 151 -9.68 -4.52 5.35
C ALA A 151 -10.19 -5.82 5.98
N ILE A 152 -11.21 -5.75 6.84
CA ILE A 152 -11.76 -6.95 7.50
C ILE A 152 -12.44 -7.87 6.49
N GLN A 153 -13.23 -7.33 5.57
CA GLN A 153 -13.89 -8.15 4.55
C GLN A 153 -12.86 -8.79 3.60
N ALA A 154 -11.84 -8.05 3.18
CA ALA A 154 -10.75 -8.57 2.37
C ALA A 154 -10.02 -9.73 3.08
N LYS A 155 -9.78 -9.65 4.39
CA LYS A 155 -9.18 -10.76 5.14
C LYS A 155 -10.08 -11.99 5.19
N ARG A 156 -11.38 -11.80 5.40
CA ARG A 156 -12.37 -12.90 5.37
C ARG A 156 -12.47 -13.55 3.99
N ASN A 157 -12.31 -12.78 2.92
CA ASN A 157 -12.26 -13.32 1.56
C ASN A 157 -10.96 -14.09 1.34
N LEU A 158 -9.84 -13.57 1.84
CA LEU A 158 -8.51 -14.17 1.71
C LEU A 158 -8.41 -15.52 2.44
N GLU A 159 -9.11 -15.68 3.58
CA GLU A 159 -9.24 -16.96 4.31
C GLU A 159 -9.81 -18.09 3.43
N LYS A 160 -10.48 -17.77 2.32
CA LYS A 160 -11.08 -18.74 1.37
C LYS A 160 -10.20 -19.02 0.16
N VAL A 161 -9.07 -18.31 0.02
CA VAL A 161 -8.14 -18.53 -1.08
C VAL A 161 -7.19 -19.66 -0.68
N GLU A 162 -7.15 -20.72 -1.48
CA GLU A 162 -6.22 -21.82 -1.27
C GLU A 162 -5.65 -22.27 -2.61
N VAL A 163 -4.33 -22.37 -2.69
CA VAL A 163 -3.62 -22.89 -3.88
C VAL A 163 -2.57 -23.87 -3.39
N GLY A 164 -2.65 -25.13 -3.84
CA GLY A 164 -1.68 -26.17 -3.46
C GLY A 164 -1.56 -26.39 -1.95
N GLY A 165 -2.67 -26.31 -1.20
CA GLY A 165 -2.69 -26.46 0.26
C GLY A 165 -2.14 -25.26 1.04
N TYR A 166 -1.86 -24.14 0.37
CA TYR A 166 -1.44 -22.89 0.99
C TYR A 166 -2.57 -21.86 0.99
N THR A 167 -2.88 -21.36 2.19
CA THR A 167 -3.78 -20.22 2.40
C THR A 167 -2.95 -18.97 2.72
N PRO A 168 -3.01 -17.92 1.89
CA PRO A 168 -2.26 -16.70 2.11
C PRO A 168 -2.80 -15.94 3.32
N ARG A 169 -1.89 -15.25 4.02
CA ARG A 169 -2.25 -14.29 5.07
C ARG A 169 -1.80 -12.92 4.65
N MET A 170 -2.56 -11.89 5.03
CA MET A 170 -2.15 -10.50 4.79
C MET A 170 -2.07 -9.70 6.08
N ARG A 171 -1.04 -8.87 6.16
CA ARG A 171 -0.94 -7.77 7.12
C ARG A 171 -1.51 -6.50 6.48
N VAL A 172 -2.10 -5.66 7.31
CA VAL A 172 -2.76 -4.42 6.88
C VAL A 172 -2.36 -3.30 7.84
N GLY A 173 -2.05 -2.13 7.30
CA GLY A 173 -1.88 -0.90 8.09
C GLY A 173 -2.79 0.20 7.57
N LEU A 174 -3.41 0.90 8.51
CA LEU A 174 -4.34 1.99 8.23
C LEU A 174 -3.90 3.25 8.98
N HIS A 175 -3.68 4.33 8.24
CA HIS A 175 -3.34 5.64 8.79
C HIS A 175 -4.23 6.73 8.20
N THR A 176 -4.75 7.59 9.06
CA THR A 176 -5.54 8.75 8.67
C THR A 176 -4.71 10.01 8.87
N GLY A 177 -4.64 10.82 7.83
CA GLY A 177 -3.80 12.02 7.78
C GLY A 177 -4.13 12.87 6.57
N SER A 178 -3.28 13.85 6.25
CA SER A 178 -3.49 14.78 5.13
C SER A 178 -2.32 14.71 4.16
N PRO A 179 -2.13 13.60 3.44
CA PRO A 179 -1.13 13.50 2.37
C PRO A 179 -1.47 14.45 1.21
N ARG A 180 -0.49 14.71 0.35
CA ARG A 180 -0.69 15.51 -0.87
C ARG A 180 -0.98 14.60 -2.05
N GLU A 181 -2.07 14.88 -2.77
CA GLU A 181 -2.33 14.26 -4.06
C GLU A 181 -1.56 15.01 -5.17
N ILE A 182 -0.74 14.30 -5.93
CA ILE A 182 0.00 14.83 -7.08
C ILE A 182 -0.09 13.82 -8.23
N GLY A 183 -0.77 14.20 -9.32
CA GLY A 183 -0.86 13.35 -10.51
C GLY A 183 -1.60 12.02 -10.30
N GLY A 184 -2.55 11.98 -9.36
CA GLY A 184 -3.27 10.76 -8.98
C GLY A 184 -2.46 9.79 -8.13
N ASP A 185 -1.35 10.25 -7.54
CA ASP A 185 -0.57 9.54 -6.53
C ASP A 185 -0.55 10.33 -5.22
N TRP A 186 -0.24 9.66 -4.12
CA TRP A 186 -0.23 10.28 -2.80
C TRP A 186 1.20 10.30 -2.25
N LEU A 187 1.63 11.48 -1.80
CA LEU A 187 2.97 11.72 -1.29
C LEU A 187 2.91 12.44 0.06
N GLY A 188 3.95 12.21 0.87
CA GLY A 188 4.12 12.86 2.16
C GLY A 188 4.33 11.89 3.31
N VAL A 189 4.53 12.46 4.50
CA VAL A 189 4.85 11.70 5.71
C VAL A 189 3.75 10.71 6.10
N ASP A 190 2.49 11.04 5.83
CA ASP A 190 1.34 10.18 6.17
C ASP A 190 1.36 8.86 5.37
N VAL A 191 1.87 8.88 4.14
CA VAL A 191 2.05 7.65 3.34
C VAL A 191 3.13 6.76 3.94
N THR A 192 4.25 7.36 4.37
CA THR A 192 5.31 6.64 5.08
C THR A 192 4.80 6.07 6.41
N ILE A 193 4.04 6.85 7.18
CA ILE A 193 3.42 6.38 8.44
C ILE A 193 2.51 5.18 8.15
N ALA A 194 1.62 5.26 7.17
CA ALA A 194 0.72 4.16 6.80
C ALA A 194 1.49 2.87 6.48
N ALA A 195 2.58 2.98 5.73
CA ALA A 195 3.45 1.85 5.41
C ALA A 195 4.12 1.26 6.66
N ARG A 196 4.62 2.09 7.60
CA ARG A 196 5.21 1.63 8.87
C ARG A 196 4.18 1.01 9.81
N VAL A 197 2.96 1.53 9.85
CA VAL A 197 1.84 0.95 10.58
C VAL A 197 1.55 -0.46 10.05
N MET A 198 1.58 -0.66 8.74
CA MET A 198 1.39 -1.98 8.12
C MET A 198 2.51 -2.97 8.51
N GLU A 199 3.77 -2.53 8.50
CA GLU A 199 4.92 -3.37 8.86
C GLU A 199 4.83 -3.95 10.28
N ALA A 200 4.29 -3.17 11.23
CA ALA A 200 4.02 -3.61 12.59
C ALA A 200 3.03 -4.78 12.67
N GLY A 201 2.29 -5.05 11.57
CA GLY A 201 1.30 -6.11 11.44
C GLY A 201 1.88 -7.52 11.43
N GLY A 202 3.20 -7.69 11.28
CA GLY A 202 3.90 -8.97 11.43
C GLY A 202 3.18 -10.15 10.76
N ASN A 203 2.70 -11.10 11.56
CA ASN A 203 2.08 -12.36 11.14
C ASN A 203 0.64 -12.24 10.60
N GLY A 204 0.33 -11.13 9.94
CA GLY A 204 -0.96 -10.92 9.29
C GLY A 204 -1.98 -10.25 10.19
N HIS A 205 -1.55 -9.30 11.02
CA HIS A 205 -2.44 -8.47 11.82
C HIS A 205 -2.90 -7.23 11.05
N THR A 206 -4.04 -6.68 11.47
CA THR A 206 -4.54 -5.39 10.99
C THR A 206 -4.18 -4.35 12.04
N MET A 207 -3.44 -3.33 11.62
CA MET A 207 -2.88 -2.29 12.48
C MET A 207 -3.48 -0.93 12.13
N LEU A 208 -3.75 -0.13 13.15
CA LEU A 208 -4.25 1.23 13.02
C LEU A 208 -3.22 2.18 13.65
N SER A 209 -2.96 3.34 13.04
CA SER A 209 -2.40 4.45 13.80
C SER A 209 -3.45 4.99 14.76
N GLU A 210 -3.00 5.67 15.81
CA GLU A 210 -3.87 6.44 16.69
C GLU A 210 -4.84 7.35 15.95
N ALA A 211 -4.34 8.15 14.99
CA ALA A 211 -5.19 9.05 14.20
C ALA A 211 -6.35 8.32 13.49
N THR A 212 -6.15 7.08 13.04
CA THR A 212 -7.23 6.28 12.44
C THR A 212 -8.20 5.81 13.51
N LEU A 213 -7.70 5.35 14.66
CA LEU A 213 -8.55 4.89 15.76
C LEU A 213 -9.44 6.01 16.30
N ASP A 214 -8.88 7.21 16.48
CA ASP A 214 -9.60 8.38 16.99
C ASP A 214 -10.63 8.90 16.00
N ALA A 215 -10.39 8.72 14.69
CA ALA A 215 -11.31 9.12 13.63
C ALA A 215 -12.44 8.11 13.35
N LEU A 216 -12.40 6.91 13.95
CA LEU A 216 -13.49 5.93 13.81
C LEU A 216 -14.72 6.37 14.58
N ARG A 217 -15.90 6.05 14.04
CA ARG A 217 -17.14 6.16 14.81
C ARG A 217 -17.12 5.17 15.99
N PRO A 218 -17.64 5.54 17.17
CA PRO A 218 -17.60 4.71 18.37
C PRO A 218 -18.13 3.28 18.18
N GLU A 219 -19.16 3.12 17.34
CA GLU A 219 -19.85 1.86 17.10
C GLU A 219 -19.20 0.98 16.02
N THR A 220 -18.28 1.51 15.21
CA THR A 220 -17.78 0.81 14.02
C THR A 220 -17.09 -0.51 14.37
N LEU A 221 -16.20 -0.50 15.38
CA LEU A 221 -15.52 -1.72 15.80
C LEU A 221 -16.48 -2.75 16.39
N ALA A 222 -17.48 -2.31 17.18
CA ALA A 222 -18.50 -3.18 17.75
C ALA A 222 -19.35 -3.86 16.67
N GLN A 223 -19.82 -3.10 15.67
CA GLN A 223 -20.59 -3.62 14.53
C GLN A 223 -19.80 -4.65 13.72
N LEU A 224 -18.48 -4.50 13.66
CA LEU A 224 -17.58 -5.41 12.95
C LEU A 224 -17.15 -6.62 13.81
N GLY A 225 -17.54 -6.67 15.09
CA GLY A 225 -17.13 -7.71 16.04
C GLY A 225 -15.63 -7.66 16.36
N MET A 226 -15.06 -6.46 16.40
CA MET A 226 -13.63 -6.23 16.59
C MET A 226 -13.37 -5.49 17.90
N GLY A 227 -12.28 -5.88 18.57
CA GLY A 227 -11.64 -5.13 19.64
C GLY A 227 -10.32 -4.54 19.19
N VAL A 228 -9.78 -3.64 20.00
CA VAL A 228 -8.50 -2.97 19.75
C VAL A 228 -7.56 -3.15 20.95
N LYS A 229 -6.27 -3.36 20.69
CA LYS A 229 -5.24 -3.46 21.72
C LYS A 229 -4.04 -2.59 21.34
N PRO A 230 -3.47 -1.80 22.27
CA PRO A 230 -2.23 -1.08 22.01
C PRO A 230 -1.13 -2.05 21.54
N TYR A 231 -0.43 -1.68 20.48
CA TYR A 231 0.75 -2.40 20.02
C TYR A 231 1.99 -1.74 20.62
N ARG A 232 2.75 -2.53 21.38
CA ARG A 232 4.06 -2.11 21.91
C ARG A 232 5.14 -2.82 21.12
N ARG A 233 6.05 -2.04 20.56
CA ARG A 233 7.26 -2.58 19.93
C ARG A 233 8.14 -3.22 20.99
N SER A 234 8.85 -4.28 20.60
CA SER A 234 9.91 -4.82 21.44
C SER A 234 10.96 -3.74 21.69
N PHE A 235 11.47 -3.65 22.92
CA PHE A 235 12.56 -2.74 23.28
C PHE A 235 13.84 -2.96 22.45
N PHE A 236 14.00 -4.13 21.84
CA PHE A 236 15.14 -4.48 20.98
C PHE A 236 14.91 -4.19 19.49
N ALA A 237 13.74 -3.68 19.10
CA ALA A 237 13.46 -3.37 17.70
C ALA A 237 14.11 -2.02 17.31
N ALA A 238 14.76 -1.97 16.14
CA ALA A 238 15.32 -0.74 15.59
C ALA A 238 14.24 0.36 15.47
N PRO A 239 14.55 1.65 15.67
CA PRO A 239 13.60 2.75 15.46
C PRO A 239 12.94 2.70 14.08
N MET A 240 11.67 3.11 13.98
CA MET A 240 11.04 3.25 12.66
C MET A 240 11.59 4.52 12.03
N SER A 241 12.35 4.39 10.95
CA SER A 241 12.78 5.54 10.16
C SER A 241 11.55 6.21 9.53
N GLY A 242 11.59 7.55 9.45
CA GLY A 242 10.60 8.32 8.69
C GLY A 242 9.24 8.54 9.36
N VAL A 243 9.08 8.25 10.66
CA VAL A 243 7.83 8.46 11.41
C VAL A 243 8.05 9.24 12.72
N PRO A 244 7.01 9.90 13.26
CA PRO A 244 7.09 10.56 14.57
C PRO A 244 7.44 9.59 15.70
N GLU A 245 8.23 10.05 16.69
CA GLU A 245 8.66 9.24 17.84
C GLU A 245 7.50 8.82 18.75
N ASP A 246 6.43 9.61 18.77
CA ASP A 246 5.22 9.43 19.56
C ASP A 246 4.12 8.66 18.82
N LEU A 247 4.40 8.12 17.62
CA LEU A 247 3.43 7.34 16.86
C LEU A 247 2.92 6.13 17.67
N ARG A 248 1.67 6.22 18.11
CA ARG A 248 0.96 5.11 18.75
C ARG A 248 0.27 4.24 17.69
N ILE A 249 0.48 2.94 17.80
CA ILE A 249 -0.08 1.92 16.90
C ILE A 249 -0.97 0.99 17.73
N PHE A 250 -2.06 0.56 17.13
CA PHE A 250 -3.02 -0.36 17.72
C PHE A 250 -3.24 -1.56 16.81
N ARG A 251 -3.49 -2.73 17.40
CA ARG A 251 -3.82 -3.96 16.69
C ARG A 251 -5.32 -4.24 16.84
N LEU A 252 -5.98 -4.50 15.72
CA LEU A 252 -7.33 -5.06 15.72
C LEU A 252 -7.28 -6.57 15.99
N SER A 253 -8.19 -7.04 16.83
CA SER A 253 -8.41 -8.46 17.12
C SER A 253 -9.90 -8.77 17.11
N ARG A 254 -10.31 -10.00 16.72
CA ARG A 254 -11.69 -10.44 16.93
C ARG A 254 -12.04 -10.28 18.42
N GLY A 255 -13.18 -9.65 18.68
CA GLY A 255 -13.74 -9.45 20.03
C GLY A 255 -14.17 -10.75 20.67
#